data_AF-A0AAN6GYF2-F1
#
_entry.id   AF-A0AAN6GYF2-F1
#
_cell.length_a   1.000
_cell.length_b   1.000
_cell.length_c   1.000
_cell.angle_alpha   90.00
_cell.angle_beta   90.00
_cell.angle_gamma   90.00
#
_symmetry.space_group_name_H-M   'P 1'
#
loop_
_entity.id
_entity.type
_entity.pdbx_description
1 polymer ?
#
loop_
_entity_poly.entity_id
_entity_poly.type
_entity_poly.pdbx_seq_one_letter_code
_entity_poly.pdbx_strand_id
1 'polypeptide(L)'
;MEFVFGNTLVAADAATANKVTFDPAVRLKCITLEGDVYDPSGTMSGGSAAQGSGVLLTLRKLNAVTAELEQEEAKLAKLQHAIAKDAQRLKSARQIKQELDLKSHEIQLAETQIASNSSSSIIASVAEMKETIAALRANITAAEQRRKEAEAEAKRIEKDMKDFSSNKSGKLDQLQKEVDKLKKSLSKAQASIKPLQQEMREAGIEAEQTGADLAAAQEELSDAETTLEGHRKEMAEHEQESKVAKEKHDEAEATLNDERAKLSGFDEEIADLERASKKKAQQISDEKLEAQKLTHAIDNFAKQQQQSQQALTMLEKEHDWIHEAATSFGKPGTPYDFHNQNMTEHKANLRTVTDRFQGMKKKINPAVMATIDSVEKKEAALKQMMRTVIKDKRKIEETIGSLDEYKIAALEKTWRKVDEDFGLIFNDLLPGNTAKLVPLEGKGVGEGLEVKVCLGKVWKQSLTELSGGQRSLIALSLIMALLQYSPAPMYILDEVDAALDLSHTQNIGRLIRTRFKGSQFIVVSLKDGMFGNANRIFRTRFMDGTSVVQVLGPGDVK
;
A
#
# COMPACT_ATOMS: atom_id res chain seq x y z
N MET A 1 70.96 7.64 15.99
CA MET A 1 70.93 6.50 15.03
C MET A 1 70.19 5.38 15.72
N GLU A 2 69.01 4.97 15.22
CA GLU A 2 68.17 3.96 15.91
C GLU A 2 68.30 2.54 15.34
N PHE A 3 68.86 2.33 14.15
CA PHE A 3 69.08 0.98 13.60
C PHE A 3 70.36 0.92 12.73
N VAL A 4 71.17 -0.12 12.89
CA VAL A 4 72.42 -0.37 12.14
C VAL A 4 72.28 -1.67 11.35
N PHE A 5 72.28 -1.59 10.02
CA PHE A 5 72.34 -2.77 9.14
C PHE A 5 73.78 -2.95 8.66
N GLY A 6 74.62 -3.61 9.47
CA GLY A 6 75.97 -4.07 9.11
C GLY A 6 76.89 -3.00 8.52
N ASN A 7 76.78 -2.75 7.21
CA ASN A 7 77.62 -1.83 6.44
C ASN A 7 76.88 -0.57 5.94
N THR A 8 75.67 -0.29 6.44
CA THR A 8 74.88 0.88 6.02
C THR A 8 74.16 1.52 7.21
N LEU A 9 74.27 2.85 7.29
CA LEU A 9 73.66 3.67 8.35
C LEU A 9 72.46 4.44 7.81
N VAL A 10 71.40 4.56 8.61
CA VAL A 10 70.25 5.40 8.27
C VAL A 10 70.35 6.72 9.03
N ALA A 11 70.34 7.82 8.29
CA ALA A 11 70.45 9.18 8.82
C ALA A 11 69.14 9.94 8.65
N ALA A 12 68.83 10.85 9.58
CA ALA A 12 67.58 11.60 9.57
C ALA A 12 67.51 12.62 8.43
N ASP A 13 68.64 13.27 8.10
CA ASP A 13 68.73 14.31 7.08
C ASP A 13 70.03 14.21 6.25
N ALA A 14 70.06 14.90 5.11
CA ALA A 14 71.20 14.94 4.18
C ALA A 14 72.48 15.50 4.82
N ALA A 15 72.34 16.48 5.72
CA ALA A 15 73.49 17.09 6.40
C ALA A 15 74.17 16.11 7.36
N THR A 16 73.39 15.32 8.09
CA THR A 16 73.88 14.26 8.98
C THR A 16 74.44 13.09 8.18
N ALA A 17 73.77 12.68 7.09
CA ALA A 17 74.26 11.63 6.20
C ALA A 17 75.63 11.97 5.60
N ASN A 18 75.81 13.21 5.15
CA ASN A 18 77.08 13.68 4.58
C ASN A 18 78.20 13.70 5.65
N LYS A 19 77.94 14.28 6.83
CA LYS A 19 78.92 14.31 7.92
C LYS A 19 79.37 12.92 8.35
N VAL A 20 78.44 11.97 8.51
CA VAL A 20 78.75 10.62 8.99
C VAL A 20 79.43 9.77 7.91
N THR A 21 79.03 9.90 6.63
CA THR A 21 79.61 9.13 5.52
C THR A 21 81.08 9.49 5.28
N PHE A 22 81.43 10.78 5.39
CA PHE A 22 82.77 11.27 5.08
C PHE A 22 83.64 11.51 6.32
N ASP A 23 83.15 11.20 7.53
CA ASP A 23 83.97 11.24 8.74
C ASP A 23 85.11 10.20 8.64
N PRO A 24 86.38 10.59 8.88
CA PRO A 24 87.53 9.70 8.78
C PRO A 24 87.46 8.44 9.65
N ALA A 25 86.73 8.49 10.77
CA ALA A 25 86.61 7.37 11.70
C ALA A 25 85.48 6.39 11.33
N VAL A 26 84.49 6.81 10.54
CA VAL A 26 83.29 6.00 10.26
C VAL A 26 83.30 5.43 8.85
N ARG A 27 83.47 6.27 7.80
CA ARG A 27 83.56 5.86 6.39
C ARG A 27 82.59 4.72 5.98
N LEU A 28 81.31 4.86 6.33
CA LEU A 28 80.26 3.91 5.98
C LEU A 28 79.19 4.57 5.13
N LYS A 29 78.56 3.76 4.27
CA LYS A 29 77.47 4.19 3.40
C LYS A 29 76.27 4.64 4.24
N CYS A 30 75.77 5.85 4.02
CA CYS A 30 74.57 6.34 4.69
C CYS A 30 73.40 6.51 3.72
N ILE A 31 72.19 6.27 4.21
CA ILE A 31 70.94 6.49 3.49
C ILE A 31 70.06 7.42 4.31
N THR A 32 69.52 8.48 3.71
CA THR A 32 68.58 9.38 4.38
C THR A 32 67.18 8.75 4.43
N LEU A 33 66.30 9.23 5.32
CA LEU A 33 64.88 8.81 5.32
C LEU A 33 64.16 9.12 4.00
N GLU A 34 64.63 10.11 3.25
CA GLU A 34 64.10 10.49 1.93
C GLU A 34 64.65 9.61 0.79
N GLY A 35 65.56 8.68 1.10
CA GLY A 35 66.10 7.69 0.16
C GLY A 35 67.36 8.12 -0.58
N ASP A 36 67.98 9.24 -0.20
CA ASP A 36 69.26 9.66 -0.78
C ASP A 36 70.40 8.80 -0.23
N VAL A 37 71.31 8.41 -1.12
CA VAL A 37 72.41 7.50 -0.78
C VAL A 37 73.75 8.23 -0.88
N TYR A 38 74.50 8.16 0.22
CA TYR A 38 75.83 8.75 0.38
C TYR A 38 76.84 7.62 0.56
N ASP A 39 77.79 7.53 -0.37
CA ASP A 39 78.84 6.51 -0.36
C ASP A 39 80.22 7.12 -0.02
N PRO A 40 81.04 6.49 0.85
CA PRO A 40 82.37 6.98 1.21
C PRO A 40 83.32 7.14 0.02
N SER A 41 83.02 6.49 -1.11
CA SER A 41 83.71 6.65 -2.39
C SER A 41 83.49 8.00 -3.09
N GLY A 42 82.66 8.89 -2.53
CA GLY A 42 82.37 10.22 -3.07
C GLY A 42 81.18 10.25 -4.02
N THR A 43 80.48 9.13 -4.17
CA THR A 43 79.27 9.05 -5.00
C THR A 43 78.06 9.43 -4.17
N MET A 44 77.39 10.53 -4.55
CA MET A 44 76.11 10.95 -3.98
C MET A 44 75.04 10.73 -5.03
N SER A 45 74.15 9.75 -4.83
CA SER A 45 72.96 9.61 -5.68
C SER A 45 71.78 10.28 -4.98
N GLY A 46 71.57 11.54 -5.32
CA GLY A 46 70.36 12.29 -5.01
C GLY A 46 69.60 12.52 -6.30
N GLY A 47 68.41 11.97 -6.41
CA GLY A 47 67.68 12.02 -7.67
C GLY A 47 66.40 11.21 -7.61
N SER A 48 65.30 11.93 -7.38
CA SER A 48 63.92 11.58 -7.72
C SER A 48 63.56 10.12 -7.51
N ALA A 49 62.87 9.84 -6.40
CA ALA A 49 62.16 8.59 -6.17
C ALA A 49 61.52 8.12 -7.49
N ALA A 50 61.90 6.93 -7.95
CA ALA A 50 61.22 6.30 -9.06
C ALA A 50 59.72 6.31 -8.73
N GLN A 51 58.93 6.98 -9.57
CA GLN A 51 57.46 6.98 -9.57
C GLN A 51 56.97 5.57 -9.92
N GLY A 52 57.29 4.62 -9.05
CA GLY A 52 57.27 3.19 -9.30
C GLY A 52 56.76 2.44 -8.09
N SER A 53 55.66 2.92 -7.49
CA SER A 53 54.67 2.06 -6.83
C SER A 53 53.37 2.83 -6.59
N GLY A 54 52.80 3.37 -7.67
CA GLY A 54 51.45 3.95 -7.65
C GLY A 54 50.40 2.96 -7.14
N VAL A 55 50.62 1.65 -7.29
CA VAL A 55 49.66 0.59 -6.92
C VAL A 55 49.33 0.58 -5.43
N LEU A 56 50.31 0.67 -4.53
CA LEU A 56 50.06 0.63 -3.07
C LEU A 56 49.39 1.92 -2.57
N LEU A 57 49.78 3.07 -3.13
CA LEU A 57 49.12 4.35 -2.86
C LEU A 57 47.69 4.38 -3.42
N THR A 58 47.46 3.83 -4.61
CA THR A 58 46.11 3.68 -5.17
C THR A 58 45.28 2.68 -4.38
N LEU A 59 45.87 1.61 -3.85
CA LEU A 59 45.17 0.60 -3.07
C LEU A 59 44.80 1.14 -1.67
N ARG A 60 45.66 1.97 -1.08
CA ARG A 60 45.33 2.72 0.14
C ARG A 60 44.24 3.76 -0.09
N LYS A 61 44.28 4.51 -1.19
CA LYS A 61 43.21 5.44 -1.58
C LYS A 61 41.90 4.71 -1.88
N LEU A 62 41.97 3.59 -2.58
CA LEU A 62 40.83 2.71 -2.86
C LEU A 62 40.21 2.28 -1.54
N ASN A 63 40.97 1.66 -0.64
CA ASN A 63 40.46 1.21 0.66
C ASN A 63 39.86 2.35 1.51
N ALA A 64 40.44 3.55 1.48
CA ALA A 64 39.88 4.71 2.17
C ALA A 64 38.52 5.11 1.56
N VAL A 65 38.43 5.17 0.23
CA VAL A 65 37.18 5.48 -0.49
C VAL A 65 36.15 4.36 -0.31
N THR A 66 36.56 3.08 -0.28
CA THR A 66 35.64 1.97 -0.02
C THR A 66 35.10 2.02 1.40
N ALA A 67 35.92 2.37 2.39
CA ALA A 67 35.48 2.52 3.77
C ALA A 67 34.53 3.73 3.93
N GLU A 68 34.81 4.84 3.25
CA GLU A 68 33.90 5.99 3.21
C GLU A 68 32.58 5.63 2.51
N LEU A 69 32.63 4.87 1.41
CA LEU A 69 31.45 4.39 0.70
C LEU A 69 30.59 3.48 1.59
N GLU A 70 31.19 2.50 2.26
CA GLU A 70 30.48 1.62 3.21
C GLU A 70 29.85 2.42 4.35
N GLN A 71 30.53 3.46 4.84
CA GLN A 71 30.01 4.32 5.90
C GLN A 71 28.81 5.16 5.42
N GLU A 72 28.88 5.74 4.21
CA GLU A 72 27.77 6.50 3.61
C GLU A 72 26.59 5.60 3.21
N GLU A 73 26.84 4.39 2.70
CA GLU A 73 25.80 3.39 2.43
C GLU A 73 25.11 2.96 3.72
N ALA A 74 25.84 2.76 4.82
CA ALA A 74 25.26 2.47 6.12
C ALA A 74 24.43 3.64 6.68
N LYS A 75 24.85 4.89 6.46
CA LYS A 75 24.05 6.08 6.81
C LYS A 75 22.78 6.18 5.97
N LEU A 76 22.88 5.95 4.66
CA LEU A 76 21.76 5.95 3.73
C LEU A 76 20.73 4.89 4.11
N ALA A 77 21.16 3.67 4.44
CA ALA A 77 20.28 2.59 4.88
C ALA A 77 19.53 2.95 6.17
N LYS A 78 20.21 3.58 7.14
CA LYS A 78 19.58 4.07 8.37
C LYS A 78 18.55 5.18 8.10
N LEU A 79 18.87 6.12 7.23
CA LEU A 79 17.97 7.20 6.80
C LEU A 79 16.74 6.66 6.06
N GLN A 80 16.92 5.71 5.14
CA GLN A 80 15.83 5.06 4.42
C GLN A 80 14.91 4.29 5.38
N HIS A 81 15.48 3.58 6.36
CA HIS A 81 14.69 2.91 7.39
C HIS A 81 13.91 3.90 8.28
N ALA A 82 14.51 5.04 8.63
CA ALA A 82 13.82 6.10 9.37
C ALA A 82 12.67 6.71 8.56
N ILE A 83 12.90 7.03 7.29
CA ILE A 83 11.89 7.56 6.37
C ILE A 83 10.73 6.55 6.20
N ALA A 84 11.02 5.27 6.04
CA ALA A 84 9.99 4.24 5.93
C ALA A 84 9.13 4.14 7.20
N LYS A 85 9.76 4.18 8.38
CA LYS A 85 9.08 4.17 9.68
C LYS A 85 8.18 5.40 9.86
N ASP A 86 8.68 6.57 9.49
CA ASP A 86 7.91 7.82 9.59
C ASP A 86 6.78 7.88 8.55
N ALA A 87 6.98 7.35 7.34
CA ALA A 87 5.92 7.21 6.35
C ALA A 87 4.78 6.31 6.85
N GLN A 88 5.11 5.21 7.54
CA GLN A 88 4.12 4.32 8.14
C GLN A 88 3.34 5.02 9.27
N ARG A 89 4.03 5.77 10.14
CA ARG A 89 3.40 6.59 11.19
C ARG A 89 2.50 7.68 10.62
N LEU A 90 2.91 8.30 9.52
CA LEU A 90 2.14 9.35 8.86
C LEU A 90 0.88 8.78 8.19
N LYS A 91 0.96 7.55 7.65
CA LYS A 91 -0.20 6.82 7.13
C LYS A 91 -1.20 6.51 8.24
N SER A 92 -0.76 5.98 9.38
CA SER A 92 -1.66 5.71 10.53
C SER A 92 -2.25 7.01 11.10
N ALA A 93 -1.47 8.09 11.20
CA ALA A 93 -1.97 9.38 11.66
C ALA A 93 -3.03 9.97 10.71
N ARG A 94 -2.87 9.80 9.39
CA ARG A 94 -3.88 10.21 8.40
C ARG A 94 -5.17 9.39 8.52
N GLN A 95 -5.07 8.08 8.75
CA GLN A 95 -6.26 7.23 8.96
C GLN A 95 -7.02 7.65 10.23
N ILE A 96 -6.32 7.81 11.35
CA ILE A 96 -6.94 8.26 12.61
C ILE A 96 -7.57 9.66 12.45
N LYS A 97 -6.89 10.57 11.74
CA LYS A 97 -7.45 11.90 11.47
C LYS A 97 -8.72 11.83 10.62
N GLN A 98 -8.73 11.01 9.58
CA GLN A 98 -9.91 10.84 8.73
C GLN A 98 -11.08 10.24 9.52
N GLU A 99 -10.81 9.29 10.42
CA GLU A 99 -11.82 8.68 11.30
C GLU A 99 -12.35 9.68 12.33
N LEU A 100 -11.47 10.53 12.89
CA LEU A 100 -11.86 11.63 13.78
C LEU A 100 -12.73 12.65 13.05
N ASP A 101 -12.35 13.07 11.84
CA ASP A 101 -13.11 14.05 11.05
C ASP A 101 -14.51 13.50 10.71
N LEU A 102 -14.63 12.20 10.40
CA LEU A 102 -15.92 11.53 10.19
C LEU A 102 -16.76 11.50 11.47
N LYS A 103 -16.17 11.10 12.61
CA LYS A 103 -16.88 11.05 13.90
C LYS A 103 -17.30 12.43 14.38
N SER A 104 -16.48 13.46 14.20
CA SER A 104 -16.85 14.84 14.50
C SER A 104 -18.00 15.31 13.63
N HIS A 105 -18.00 14.97 12.33
CA HIS A 105 -19.11 15.32 11.44
C HIS A 105 -20.40 14.56 11.81
N GLU A 106 -20.32 13.27 12.19
CA GLU A 106 -21.45 12.49 12.69
C GLU A 106 -22.05 13.10 13.97
N ILE A 107 -21.20 13.47 14.93
CA ILE A 107 -21.64 14.14 16.17
C ILE A 107 -22.32 15.46 15.84
N GLN A 108 -21.72 16.27 14.96
CA GLN A 108 -22.30 17.55 14.58
C GLN A 108 -23.65 17.36 13.87
N LEU A 109 -23.78 16.35 13.00
CA LEU A 109 -25.04 16.03 12.35
C LEU A 109 -26.11 15.58 13.36
N ALA A 110 -25.72 14.75 14.34
CA ALA A 110 -26.59 14.31 15.42
C ALA A 110 -27.01 15.47 16.33
N GLU A 111 -26.10 16.39 16.69
CA GLU A 111 -26.41 17.60 17.45
C GLU A 111 -27.35 18.52 16.67
N THR A 112 -27.13 18.70 15.36
CA THR A 112 -28.02 19.50 14.52
C THR A 112 -29.37 18.82 14.35
N GLN A 113 -29.41 17.49 14.24
CA GLN A 113 -30.65 16.71 14.22
C GLN A 113 -31.41 16.83 15.54
N ILE A 114 -30.75 16.72 16.70
CA ILE A 114 -31.36 16.89 18.02
C ILE A 114 -31.86 18.32 18.22
N ALA A 115 -31.10 19.33 17.79
CA ALA A 115 -31.50 20.73 17.86
C ALA A 115 -32.63 21.08 16.88
N SER A 116 -32.67 20.42 15.71
CA SER A 116 -33.76 20.54 14.72
C SER A 116 -34.94 19.62 15.01
N ASN A 117 -34.83 18.73 16.01
CA ASN A 117 -35.84 17.76 16.32
C ASN A 117 -37.06 18.50 16.89
N SER A 118 -38.18 18.34 16.20
CA SER A 118 -39.49 18.88 16.57
C SER A 118 -39.88 18.52 18.00
N SER A 119 -39.30 17.47 18.60
CA SER A 119 -39.50 17.10 20.01
C SER A 119 -39.12 18.21 21.00
N SER A 120 -38.07 19.00 20.78
CA SER A 120 -37.68 20.06 21.74
C SER A 120 -38.62 21.27 21.70
N SER A 121 -39.05 21.68 20.50
CA SER A 121 -40.04 22.75 20.31
C SER A 121 -41.45 22.28 20.69
N ILE A 122 -41.80 21.02 20.45
CA ILE A 122 -43.06 20.40 20.87
C ILE A 122 -43.11 20.28 22.40
N ILE A 123 -42.02 19.86 23.07
CA ILE A 123 -41.99 19.80 24.54
C ILE A 123 -42.19 21.20 25.15
N ALA A 124 -41.54 22.23 24.58
CA ALA A 124 -41.74 23.62 25.01
C ALA A 124 -43.18 24.11 24.77
N SER A 125 -43.74 23.81 23.60
CA SER A 125 -45.12 24.18 23.25
C SER A 125 -46.16 23.44 24.10
N VAL A 126 -45.94 22.17 24.43
CA VAL A 126 -46.79 21.37 25.33
C VAL A 126 -46.73 21.91 26.77
N ALA A 127 -45.57 22.38 27.23
CA ALA A 127 -45.46 23.03 28.54
C ALA A 127 -46.25 24.34 28.59
N GLU A 128 -46.13 25.19 27.56
CA GLU A 128 -46.86 26.45 27.43
C GLU A 128 -48.38 26.23 27.31
N MET A 129 -48.82 25.23 26.54
CA MET A 129 -50.23 24.85 26.47
C MET A 129 -50.78 24.35 27.80
N LYS A 130 -50.02 23.56 28.57
CA LYS A 130 -50.44 23.11 29.92
C LYS A 130 -50.62 24.29 30.88
N GLU A 131 -49.72 25.26 30.84
CA GLU A 131 -49.82 26.47 31.67
C GLU A 131 -51.02 27.33 31.26
N THR A 132 -51.26 27.46 29.95
CA THR A 132 -52.42 28.19 29.39
C THR A 132 -53.75 27.52 29.78
N ILE A 133 -53.84 26.19 29.69
CA ILE A 133 -55.02 25.42 30.11
C ILE A 133 -55.29 25.59 31.61
N ALA A 134 -54.23 25.59 32.44
CA ALA A 134 -54.38 25.84 33.88
C ALA A 134 -54.92 27.25 34.16
N ALA A 135 -54.41 28.27 33.47
CA ALA A 135 -54.90 29.64 33.58
C ALA A 135 -56.37 29.79 33.10
N LEU A 136 -56.75 29.15 31.99
CA LEU A 136 -58.11 29.16 31.49
C LEU A 136 -59.09 28.45 32.44
N ARG A 137 -58.70 27.32 33.04
CA ARG A 137 -59.52 26.64 34.06
C ARG A 137 -59.73 27.48 35.32
N ALA A 138 -58.71 28.23 35.74
CA ALA A 138 -58.83 29.20 36.84
C ALA A 138 -59.78 30.36 36.48
N ASN A 139 -59.72 30.85 35.23
CA ASN A 139 -60.61 31.89 34.75
C ASN A 139 -62.08 31.42 34.65
N ILE A 140 -62.31 30.17 34.23
CA ILE A 140 -63.66 29.56 34.17
C ILE A 140 -64.24 29.44 35.58
N THR A 141 -63.49 28.93 36.55
CA THR A 141 -63.95 28.84 37.94
C THR A 141 -64.23 30.22 38.55
N ALA A 142 -63.39 31.22 38.28
CA ALA A 142 -63.63 32.61 38.69
C ALA A 142 -64.87 33.23 37.98
N ALA A 143 -65.15 32.86 36.74
CA ALA A 143 -66.34 33.31 36.01
C ALA A 143 -67.62 32.62 36.54
N GLU A 144 -67.56 31.34 36.89
CA GLU A 144 -68.68 30.62 37.51
C GLU A 144 -69.00 31.13 38.92
N GLN A 145 -67.97 31.49 39.69
CA GLN A 145 -68.15 32.13 41.00
C GLN A 145 -68.87 33.47 40.85
N ARG A 146 -68.40 34.34 39.93
CA ARG A 146 -69.06 35.61 39.60
C ARG A 146 -70.49 35.41 39.08
N ARG A 147 -70.74 34.35 38.31
CA ARG A 147 -72.09 33.99 37.85
C ARG A 147 -72.98 33.64 39.04
N LYS A 148 -72.53 32.77 39.94
CA LYS A 148 -73.29 32.37 41.15
C LYS A 148 -73.58 33.56 42.06
N GLU A 149 -72.60 34.45 42.26
CA GLU A 149 -72.76 35.69 43.03
C GLU A 149 -73.79 36.62 42.38
N ALA A 150 -73.72 36.83 41.06
CA ALA A 150 -74.70 37.62 40.33
C ALA A 150 -76.10 37.00 40.34
N GLU A 151 -76.21 35.68 40.32
CA GLU A 151 -77.47 34.94 40.37
C GLU A 151 -78.10 34.98 41.78
N ALA A 152 -77.28 34.96 42.83
CA ALA A 152 -77.71 35.17 44.21
C ALA A 152 -78.15 36.62 44.46
N GLU A 153 -77.41 37.59 43.90
CA GLU A 153 -77.77 39.01 43.93
C GLU A 153 -79.07 39.26 43.17
N ALA A 154 -79.24 38.66 41.99
CA ALA A 154 -80.48 38.75 41.22
C ALA A 154 -81.68 38.17 41.99
N LYS A 155 -81.52 37.02 42.67
CA LYS A 155 -82.56 36.45 43.54
C LYS A 155 -82.85 37.31 44.77
N ARG A 156 -81.85 37.99 45.33
CA ARG A 156 -82.04 38.96 46.43
C ARG A 156 -82.82 40.18 45.94
N ILE A 157 -82.45 40.73 44.77
CA ILE A 157 -83.16 41.83 44.12
C ILE A 157 -84.59 41.42 43.74
N GLU A 158 -84.83 40.19 43.26
CA GLU A 158 -86.19 39.67 43.01
C GLU A 158 -87.04 39.58 44.28
N LYS A 159 -86.41 39.23 45.42
CA LYS A 159 -87.07 39.20 46.73
C LYS A 159 -87.36 40.62 47.23
N ASP A 160 -86.39 41.53 47.11
CA ASP A 160 -86.55 42.95 47.42
C ASP A 160 -87.59 43.63 46.51
N MET A 161 -87.71 43.20 45.25
CA MET A 161 -88.75 43.63 44.30
C MET A 161 -90.14 43.12 44.69
N LYS A 162 -90.23 41.92 45.27
CA LYS A 162 -91.47 41.39 45.85
C LYS A 162 -91.90 42.17 47.09
N ASP A 163 -90.95 42.61 47.91
CA ASP A 163 -91.19 43.44 49.10
C ASP A 163 -91.41 44.93 48.76
N PHE A 164 -90.93 45.42 47.61
CA PHE A 164 -91.14 46.80 47.12
C PHE A 164 -92.50 47.04 46.44
N SER A 165 -93.43 46.08 46.47
CA SER A 165 -94.77 46.23 45.88
C SER A 165 -95.68 47.22 46.62
N SER A 166 -95.20 47.91 47.66
CA SER A 166 -95.98 48.88 48.46
C SER A 166 -95.68 50.36 48.17
N ASN A 167 -94.84 50.74 47.20
CA ASN A 167 -94.72 52.15 46.84
C ASN A 167 -94.37 52.39 45.36
N LYS A 168 -95.34 52.94 44.61
CA LYS A 168 -95.41 52.97 43.16
C LYS A 168 -95.26 54.41 42.65
N SER A 169 -94.09 54.76 42.07
CA SER A 169 -93.98 55.69 40.92
C SER A 169 -92.54 56.14 40.55
N GLY A 170 -91.50 55.93 41.36
CA GLY A 170 -90.13 56.39 41.00
C GLY A 170 -89.19 55.31 40.41
N LYS A 171 -89.42 54.03 40.70
CA LYS A 171 -88.48 52.93 40.41
C LYS A 171 -88.65 52.25 39.04
N LEU A 172 -89.77 52.48 38.35
CA LEU A 172 -90.07 51.87 37.04
C LEU A 172 -89.08 52.31 35.94
N ASP A 173 -88.64 53.56 35.95
CA ASP A 173 -87.66 54.07 34.97
C ASP A 173 -86.22 53.61 35.24
N GLN A 174 -85.88 53.30 36.49
CA GLN A 174 -84.57 52.73 36.84
C GLN A 174 -84.50 51.24 36.47
N LEU A 175 -85.56 50.49 36.72
CA LEU A 175 -85.68 49.08 36.35
C LEU A 175 -85.68 48.87 34.83
N GLN A 176 -86.31 49.75 34.05
CA GLN A 176 -86.27 49.67 32.59
C GLN A 176 -84.83 49.84 32.06
N LYS A 177 -84.05 50.77 32.65
CA LYS A 177 -82.64 50.97 32.32
C LYS A 177 -81.76 49.79 32.72
N GLU A 178 -82.05 49.12 33.84
CA GLU A 178 -81.31 47.92 34.26
C GLU A 178 -81.63 46.71 33.39
N VAL A 179 -82.89 46.53 32.98
CA VAL A 179 -83.30 45.47 32.04
C VAL A 179 -82.62 45.65 30.68
N ASP A 180 -82.51 46.87 30.17
CA ASP A 180 -81.78 47.14 28.92
C ASP A 180 -80.27 46.93 29.06
N LYS A 181 -79.72 47.21 30.25
CA LYS A 181 -78.30 46.94 30.57
C LYS A 181 -78.03 45.43 30.64
N LEU A 182 -78.95 44.67 31.23
CA LEU A 182 -78.92 43.21 31.31
C LEU A 182 -79.14 42.54 29.94
N LYS A 183 -80.00 43.09 29.07
CA LYS A 183 -80.11 42.63 27.68
C LYS A 183 -78.82 42.85 26.90
N LYS A 184 -78.14 43.99 27.11
CA LYS A 184 -76.83 44.25 26.49
C LYS A 184 -75.72 43.35 27.03
N SER A 185 -75.73 42.99 28.31
CA SER A 185 -74.75 42.03 28.85
C SER A 185 -75.04 40.60 28.39
N LEU A 186 -76.32 40.22 28.28
CA LEU A 186 -76.74 38.94 27.73
C LEU A 186 -76.34 38.79 26.25
N SER A 187 -76.54 39.82 25.43
CA SER A 187 -76.14 39.77 24.02
C SER A 187 -74.61 39.72 23.85
N LYS A 188 -73.85 40.40 24.73
CA LYS A 188 -72.39 40.27 24.79
C LYS A 188 -71.96 38.85 25.18
N ALA A 189 -72.57 38.26 26.21
CA ALA A 189 -72.26 36.90 26.63
C ALA A 189 -72.62 35.87 25.54
N GLN A 190 -73.75 36.02 24.85
CA GLN A 190 -74.11 35.18 23.70
C GLN A 190 -73.15 35.35 22.51
N ALA A 191 -72.66 36.56 22.26
CA ALA A 191 -71.64 36.78 21.24
C ALA A 191 -70.30 36.10 21.59
N SER A 192 -69.97 35.94 22.87
CA SER A 192 -68.78 35.24 23.35
C SER A 192 -68.89 33.71 23.36
N ILE A 193 -70.10 33.15 23.41
CA ILE A 193 -70.31 31.68 23.44
C ILE A 193 -69.94 31.01 22.11
N LYS A 194 -70.25 31.64 20.97
CA LYS A 194 -69.93 31.10 19.64
C LYS A 194 -68.42 30.87 19.42
N PRO A 195 -67.52 31.83 19.68
CA PRO A 195 -66.07 31.60 19.54
C PRO A 195 -65.54 30.56 20.52
N LEU A 196 -66.01 30.55 21.77
CA LEU A 196 -65.65 29.51 22.75
C LEU A 196 -66.10 28.09 22.32
N GLN A 197 -67.27 27.96 21.69
CA GLN A 197 -67.71 26.69 21.12
C GLN A 197 -66.87 26.26 19.92
N GLN A 198 -66.36 27.21 19.13
CA GLN A 198 -65.46 26.92 18.03
C GLN A 198 -64.08 26.46 18.53
N GLU A 199 -63.49 27.16 19.51
CA GLU A 199 -62.23 26.75 20.16
C GLU A 199 -62.34 25.36 20.79
N MET A 200 -63.48 25.05 21.46
CA MET A 200 -63.69 23.72 22.04
C MET A 200 -63.73 22.62 20.98
N ARG A 201 -64.25 22.92 19.78
CA ARG A 201 -64.31 21.97 18.67
C ARG A 201 -62.94 21.79 18.02
N GLU A 202 -62.17 22.86 17.86
CA GLU A 202 -60.79 22.83 17.36
C GLU A 202 -59.88 22.02 18.30
N ALA A 203 -59.94 22.30 19.62
CA ALA A 203 -59.20 21.53 20.63
C ALA A 203 -59.62 20.04 20.69
N GLY A 204 -60.89 19.73 20.38
CA GLY A 204 -61.36 18.35 20.28
C GLY A 204 -60.74 17.58 19.11
N ILE A 205 -60.59 18.24 17.96
CA ILE A 205 -59.94 17.66 16.76
C ILE A 205 -58.45 17.46 17.02
N GLU A 206 -57.77 18.42 17.64
CA GLU A 206 -56.36 18.27 18.03
C GLU A 206 -56.13 17.13 19.02
N ALA A 207 -57.02 16.95 20.00
CA ALA A 207 -56.95 15.84 20.96
C ALA A 207 -57.14 14.47 20.26
N GLU A 208 -58.01 14.40 19.25
CA GLU A 208 -58.21 13.18 18.47
C GLU A 208 -56.99 12.87 17.57
N GLN A 209 -56.41 13.89 16.93
CA GLN A 209 -55.18 13.73 16.15
C GLN A 209 -53.99 13.28 17.00
N THR A 210 -53.75 13.94 18.14
CA THR A 210 -52.67 13.53 19.06
C THR A 210 -52.90 12.15 19.66
N GLY A 211 -54.15 11.73 19.87
CA GLY A 211 -54.48 10.37 20.26
C GLY A 211 -54.10 9.34 19.20
N ALA A 212 -54.35 9.64 17.92
CA ALA A 212 -53.95 8.80 16.80
C ALA A 212 -52.42 8.72 16.65
N ASP A 213 -51.72 9.85 16.78
CA ASP A 213 -50.25 9.90 16.71
C ASP A 213 -49.60 9.10 17.85
N LEU A 214 -50.16 9.17 19.06
CA LEU A 214 -49.68 8.39 20.21
C LEU A 214 -49.85 6.88 19.97
N ALA A 215 -50.96 6.46 19.38
CA ALA A 215 -51.19 5.05 19.05
C ALA A 215 -50.20 4.56 17.99
N ALA A 216 -49.95 5.36 16.95
CA ALA A 216 -48.96 5.05 15.93
C ALA A 216 -47.54 4.93 16.53
N ALA A 217 -47.15 5.85 17.41
CA ALA A 217 -45.85 5.80 18.09
C ALA A 217 -45.70 4.59 19.02
N GLN A 218 -46.78 4.13 19.65
CA GLN A 218 -46.77 2.91 20.46
C GLN A 218 -46.59 1.65 19.61
N GLU A 219 -47.20 1.60 18.43
CA GLU A 219 -47.04 0.50 17.47
C GLU A 219 -45.61 0.47 16.92
N GLU A 220 -45.07 1.62 16.51
CA GLU A 220 -43.67 1.73 16.07
C GLU A 220 -42.67 1.29 17.16
N LEU A 221 -42.94 1.61 18.43
CA LEU A 221 -42.10 1.17 19.55
C LEU A 221 -42.12 -0.35 19.71
N SER A 222 -43.30 -0.97 19.60
CA SER A 222 -43.45 -2.43 19.68
C SER A 222 -42.72 -3.14 18.53
N ASP A 223 -42.80 -2.61 17.31
CA ASP A 223 -42.09 -3.13 16.15
C ASP A 223 -40.56 -2.98 16.31
N ALA A 224 -40.11 -1.85 16.86
CA ALA A 224 -38.70 -1.64 17.17
C ALA A 224 -38.19 -2.63 18.23
N GLU A 225 -38.96 -2.88 19.28
CA GLU A 225 -38.60 -3.83 20.34
C GLU A 225 -38.49 -5.27 19.81
N THR A 226 -39.43 -5.70 18.97
CA THR A 226 -39.40 -7.04 18.36
C THR A 226 -38.22 -7.22 17.39
N THR A 227 -37.92 -6.18 16.60
CA THR A 227 -36.74 -6.16 15.70
C THR A 227 -35.43 -6.23 16.50
N LEU A 228 -35.35 -5.50 17.61
CA LEU A 228 -34.17 -5.47 18.48
C LEU A 228 -33.93 -6.83 19.14
N GLU A 229 -35.00 -7.52 19.55
CA GLU A 229 -34.90 -8.89 20.07
C GLU A 229 -34.46 -9.90 18.99
N GLY A 230 -34.90 -9.72 17.74
CA GLY A 230 -34.41 -10.49 16.59
C GLY A 230 -32.90 -10.34 16.40
N HIS A 231 -32.41 -9.10 16.32
CA HIS A 231 -30.98 -8.83 16.17
C HIS A 231 -30.13 -9.31 17.36
N ARG A 232 -30.68 -9.29 18.58
CA ARG A 232 -29.99 -9.87 19.75
C ARG A 232 -29.77 -11.38 19.62
N LYS A 233 -30.74 -12.11 19.05
CA LYS A 233 -30.58 -13.55 18.79
C LYS A 233 -29.54 -13.82 17.71
N GLU A 234 -29.60 -13.09 16.60
CA GLU A 234 -28.61 -13.21 15.51
C GLU A 234 -27.19 -12.92 16.00
N MET A 235 -27.01 -11.87 16.82
CA MET A 235 -25.74 -11.55 17.46
C MET A 235 -25.22 -12.69 18.35
N ALA A 236 -26.09 -13.31 19.15
CA ALA A 236 -25.71 -14.43 20.00
C ALA A 236 -25.33 -15.67 19.19
N GLU A 237 -26.03 -15.95 18.08
CA GLU A 237 -25.70 -17.04 17.16
C GLU A 237 -24.33 -16.83 16.50
N HIS A 238 -24.08 -15.63 15.97
CA HIS A 238 -22.79 -15.29 15.37
C HIS A 238 -21.64 -15.29 16.38
N GLU A 239 -21.86 -14.87 17.63
CA GLU A 239 -20.84 -14.93 18.67
C GLU A 239 -20.48 -16.40 19.00
N GLN A 240 -21.47 -17.29 19.02
CA GLN A 240 -21.24 -18.72 19.23
C GLN A 240 -20.50 -19.36 18.05
N GLU A 241 -20.89 -19.05 16.82
CA GLU A 241 -20.19 -19.51 15.60
C GLU A 241 -18.74 -19.04 15.59
N SER A 242 -18.48 -17.77 15.96
CA SER A 242 -17.13 -17.22 16.04
C SER A 242 -16.27 -17.94 17.09
N LYS A 243 -16.84 -18.33 18.24
CA LYS A 243 -16.12 -19.11 19.26
C LYS A 243 -15.73 -20.49 18.74
N VAL A 244 -16.66 -21.21 18.12
CA VAL A 244 -16.40 -22.54 17.54
C VAL A 244 -15.37 -22.47 16.41
N ALA A 245 -15.43 -21.45 15.56
CA ALA A 245 -14.45 -21.24 14.49
C ALA A 245 -13.05 -20.97 15.06
N LYS A 246 -12.97 -20.20 16.15
CA LYS A 246 -11.70 -19.89 16.82
C LYS A 246 -11.09 -21.13 17.48
N GLU A 247 -11.88 -21.95 18.17
CA GLU A 247 -11.41 -23.21 18.74
C GLU A 247 -10.83 -24.16 17.68
N LYS A 248 -11.52 -24.30 16.54
CA LYS A 248 -11.02 -25.10 15.40
C LYS A 248 -9.74 -24.54 14.79
N HIS A 249 -9.61 -23.22 14.72
CA HIS A 249 -8.39 -22.57 14.26
C HIS A 249 -7.22 -22.86 15.19
N ASP A 250 -7.41 -22.72 16.50
CA ASP A 250 -6.37 -22.91 17.50
C ASP A 250 -5.92 -24.40 17.54
N GLU A 251 -6.85 -25.35 17.38
CA GLU A 251 -6.53 -26.78 17.20
C GLU A 251 -5.70 -27.03 15.94
N ALA A 252 -6.11 -26.47 14.80
CA ALA A 252 -5.38 -26.61 13.54
C ALA A 252 -3.97 -25.99 13.62
N GLU A 253 -3.83 -24.83 14.25
CA GLU A 253 -2.54 -24.16 14.46
C GLU A 253 -1.62 -24.99 15.36
N ALA A 254 -2.14 -25.59 16.43
CA ALA A 254 -1.39 -26.49 17.29
C ALA A 254 -0.87 -27.72 16.51
N THR A 255 -1.73 -28.36 15.70
CA THR A 255 -1.30 -29.50 14.87
C THR A 255 -0.27 -29.12 13.82
N LEU A 256 -0.40 -27.95 13.19
CA LEU A 256 0.56 -27.45 12.21
C LEU A 256 1.94 -27.20 12.86
N ASN A 257 1.96 -26.66 14.07
CA ASN A 257 3.21 -26.41 14.79
C ASN A 257 3.89 -27.71 15.23
N ASP A 258 3.13 -28.73 15.65
CA ASP A 258 3.66 -30.07 15.96
C ASP A 258 4.28 -30.73 14.71
N GLU A 259 3.59 -30.70 13.57
CA GLU A 259 4.11 -31.24 12.31
C GLU A 259 5.35 -30.48 11.80
N ARG A 260 5.39 -29.15 11.96
CA ARG A 260 6.59 -28.35 11.66
C ARG A 260 7.78 -28.73 12.54
N ALA A 261 7.55 -28.98 13.82
CA ALA A 261 8.59 -29.41 14.74
C ALA A 261 9.14 -30.80 14.34
N LYS A 262 8.27 -31.75 13.97
CA LYS A 262 8.68 -33.06 13.43
C LYS A 262 9.49 -32.91 12.15
N LEU A 263 9.04 -32.06 11.22
CA LEU A 263 9.74 -31.83 9.95
C LEU A 263 11.14 -31.26 10.16
N SER A 264 11.29 -30.29 11.06
CA SER A 264 12.60 -29.77 11.47
C SER A 264 13.50 -30.85 12.05
N GLY A 265 12.95 -31.78 12.85
CA GLY A 265 13.69 -32.93 13.37
C GLY A 265 14.17 -33.87 12.26
N PHE A 266 13.33 -34.15 11.27
CA PHE A 266 13.73 -34.97 10.11
C PHE A 266 14.80 -34.28 9.25
N ASP A 267 14.72 -32.96 9.07
CA ASP A 267 15.74 -32.21 8.32
C ASP A 267 17.11 -32.27 9.03
N GLU A 268 17.15 -32.20 10.37
CA GLU A 268 18.37 -32.38 11.16
C GLU A 268 18.93 -33.80 11.03
N GLU A 269 18.08 -34.83 11.13
CA GLU A 269 18.49 -36.23 10.94
C GLU A 269 19.04 -36.48 9.53
N ILE A 270 18.40 -35.93 8.50
CA ILE A 270 18.89 -36.03 7.11
C ILE A 270 20.25 -35.35 6.99
N ALA A 271 20.43 -34.15 7.54
CA ALA A 271 21.69 -33.43 7.50
C ALA A 271 22.83 -34.16 8.22
N ASP A 272 22.53 -34.86 9.32
CA ASP A 272 23.48 -35.69 10.03
C ASP A 272 23.83 -36.97 9.25
N LEU A 273 22.85 -37.63 8.64
CA LEU A 273 23.06 -38.80 7.77
C LEU A 273 23.88 -38.44 6.52
N GLU A 274 23.64 -37.29 5.90
CA GLU A 274 24.43 -36.80 4.77
C GLU A 274 25.88 -36.51 5.18
N ARG A 275 26.10 -35.90 6.35
CA ARG A 275 27.45 -35.69 6.89
C ARG A 275 28.17 -37.01 7.16
N ALA A 276 27.48 -37.98 7.76
CA ALA A 276 28.03 -39.31 8.01
C ALA A 276 28.37 -40.05 6.69
N SER A 277 27.47 -39.97 5.70
CA SER A 277 27.64 -40.56 4.37
C SER A 277 28.84 -39.96 3.63
N LYS A 278 28.97 -38.62 3.61
CA LYS A 278 30.15 -37.94 3.03
C LYS A 278 31.45 -38.36 3.71
N LYS A 279 31.46 -38.43 5.05
CA LYS A 279 32.64 -38.86 5.82
C LYS A 279 33.04 -40.30 5.48
N LYS A 280 32.06 -41.20 5.35
CA LYS A 280 32.32 -42.60 4.96
C LYS A 280 32.79 -42.73 3.52
N ALA A 281 32.21 -41.96 2.58
CA ALA A 281 32.67 -41.93 1.20
C ALA A 281 34.13 -41.44 1.09
N GLN A 282 34.51 -40.41 1.87
CA GLN A 282 35.88 -39.93 1.96
C GLN A 282 36.82 -41.03 2.48
N GLN A 283 36.46 -41.71 3.58
CA GLN A 283 37.25 -42.81 4.14
C GLN A 283 37.47 -43.94 3.13
N ILE A 284 36.41 -44.35 2.40
CA ILE A 284 36.51 -45.38 1.35
C ILE A 284 37.47 -44.95 0.24
N SER A 285 37.41 -43.68 -0.17
CA SER A 285 38.31 -43.14 -1.19
C SER A 285 39.77 -43.16 -0.72
N ASP A 286 40.03 -42.77 0.52
CA ASP A 286 41.37 -42.74 1.11
C ASP A 286 41.93 -44.16 1.26
N GLU A 287 41.14 -45.11 1.78
CA GLU A 287 41.54 -46.52 1.90
C GLU A 287 41.78 -47.16 0.53
N LYS A 288 40.96 -46.84 -0.47
CA LYS A 288 41.16 -47.31 -1.85
C LYS A 288 42.47 -46.79 -2.45
N LEU A 289 42.81 -45.52 -2.18
CA LEU A 289 44.07 -44.94 -2.64
C LEU A 289 45.27 -45.62 -1.97
N GLU A 290 45.19 -45.89 -0.67
CA GLU A 290 46.25 -46.63 0.04
C GLU A 290 46.38 -48.08 -0.44
N ALA A 291 45.26 -48.76 -0.67
CA ALA A 291 45.28 -50.10 -1.27
C ALA A 291 45.97 -50.09 -2.65
N GLN A 292 45.69 -49.09 -3.49
CA GLN A 292 46.37 -48.92 -4.78
C GLN A 292 47.87 -48.66 -4.62
N LYS A 293 48.28 -47.80 -3.68
CA LYS A 293 49.71 -47.56 -3.40
C LYS A 293 50.43 -48.82 -2.96
N LEU A 294 49.83 -49.58 -2.03
CA LEU A 294 50.38 -50.85 -1.57
C LEU A 294 50.45 -51.87 -2.70
N THR A 295 49.43 -51.96 -3.55
CA THR A 295 49.42 -52.83 -4.73
C THR A 295 50.56 -52.47 -5.68
N HIS A 296 50.72 -51.18 -6.01
CA HIS A 296 51.82 -50.72 -6.86
C HIS A 296 53.20 -50.96 -6.23
N ALA A 297 53.32 -50.84 -4.90
CA ALA A 297 54.56 -51.16 -4.20
C ALA A 297 54.88 -52.67 -4.32
N ILE A 298 53.89 -53.54 -4.11
CA ILE A 298 54.03 -54.99 -4.27
C ILE A 298 54.43 -55.32 -5.72
N ASP A 299 53.74 -54.77 -6.72
CA ASP A 299 54.06 -54.99 -8.13
C ASP A 299 55.47 -54.53 -8.48
N ASN A 300 55.91 -53.39 -7.94
CA ASN A 300 57.26 -52.89 -8.15
C ASN A 300 58.30 -53.79 -7.48
N PHE A 301 58.06 -54.26 -6.25
CA PHE A 301 58.94 -55.20 -5.57
C PHE A 301 59.00 -56.54 -6.29
N ALA A 302 57.87 -57.06 -6.79
CA ALA A 302 57.81 -58.29 -7.56
C ALA A 302 58.58 -58.15 -8.89
N LYS A 303 58.42 -57.02 -9.60
CA LYS A 303 59.20 -56.73 -10.82
C LYS A 303 60.69 -56.60 -10.52
N GLN A 304 61.07 -55.91 -9.45
CA GLN A 304 62.48 -55.78 -9.05
C GLN A 304 63.07 -57.13 -8.67
N GLN A 305 62.34 -57.97 -7.95
CA GLN A 305 62.74 -59.33 -7.62
C GLN A 305 62.94 -60.17 -8.88
N GLN A 306 61.97 -60.15 -9.80
CA GLN A 306 62.04 -60.87 -11.07
C GLN A 306 63.19 -60.37 -11.95
N GLN A 307 63.36 -59.06 -12.09
CA GLN A 307 64.46 -58.46 -12.84
C GLN A 307 65.81 -58.77 -12.22
N SER A 308 65.92 -58.74 -10.89
CA SER A 308 67.17 -59.11 -10.20
C SER A 308 67.48 -60.59 -10.36
N GLN A 309 66.46 -61.46 -10.29
CA GLN A 309 66.60 -62.90 -10.52
C GLN A 309 66.99 -63.22 -11.96
N GLN A 310 66.36 -62.54 -12.94
CA GLN A 310 66.67 -62.68 -14.37
C GLN A 310 68.04 -62.10 -14.71
N ALA A 311 68.43 -60.96 -14.12
CA ALA A 311 69.75 -60.39 -14.29
C ALA A 311 70.82 -61.29 -13.67
N LEU A 312 70.59 -61.87 -12.49
CA LEU A 312 71.48 -62.88 -11.89
C LEU A 312 71.62 -64.10 -12.80
N THR A 313 70.51 -64.68 -13.24
CA THR A 313 70.55 -65.88 -14.11
C THR A 313 71.06 -65.60 -15.53
N MET A 314 70.86 -64.39 -16.09
CA MET A 314 71.49 -63.99 -17.35
C MET A 314 72.98 -63.74 -17.16
N LEU A 315 73.40 -62.98 -16.16
CA LEU A 315 74.83 -62.78 -15.89
C LEU A 315 75.54 -64.11 -15.64
N GLU A 316 74.95 -65.02 -14.87
CA GLU A 316 75.49 -66.35 -14.60
C GLU A 316 75.57 -67.24 -15.85
N LYS A 317 74.69 -67.05 -16.86
CA LYS A 317 74.69 -67.82 -18.13
C LYS A 317 75.53 -67.20 -19.24
N GLU A 318 75.55 -65.89 -19.32
CA GLU A 318 76.18 -65.13 -20.40
C GLU A 318 77.67 -64.93 -20.13
N HIS A 319 78.08 -65.11 -18.86
CA HIS A 319 79.44 -64.96 -18.39
C HIS A 319 79.83 -66.13 -17.47
N ASP A 320 80.19 -67.27 -18.07
CA ASP A 320 80.68 -68.46 -17.34
C ASP A 320 81.86 -68.12 -16.38
N TRP A 321 82.63 -67.09 -16.73
CA TRP A 321 83.73 -66.57 -15.91
C TRP A 321 83.28 -65.95 -14.58
N ILE A 322 82.00 -65.60 -14.37
CA ILE A 322 81.49 -65.03 -13.11
C ILE A 322 81.48 -66.08 -12.00
N HIS A 323 81.16 -67.34 -12.31
CA HIS A 323 81.29 -68.42 -11.33
C HIS A 323 82.76 -68.69 -10.96
N GLU A 324 83.70 -68.49 -11.88
CA GLU A 324 85.15 -68.65 -11.64
C GLU A 324 85.80 -67.41 -10.98
N ALA A 325 85.29 -66.20 -11.25
CA ALA A 325 85.87 -64.92 -10.81
C ALA A 325 85.11 -64.23 -9.67
N ALA A 326 84.00 -64.79 -9.17
CA ALA A 326 83.29 -64.29 -7.98
C ALA A 326 84.24 -64.14 -6.77
N THR A 327 85.23 -65.02 -6.67
CA THR A 327 86.30 -65.01 -5.66
C THR A 327 87.32 -63.85 -5.82
N SER A 328 87.23 -63.11 -6.92
CA SER A 328 88.18 -62.06 -7.35
C SER A 328 87.55 -60.66 -7.41
N PHE A 329 86.25 -60.51 -7.16
CA PHE A 329 85.59 -59.21 -7.06
C PHE A 329 86.10 -58.39 -5.87
N GLY A 330 86.47 -57.14 -6.11
CA GLY A 330 86.97 -56.23 -5.07
C GLY A 330 88.43 -56.46 -4.66
N LYS A 331 89.20 -57.28 -5.38
CA LYS A 331 90.65 -57.46 -5.14
C LYS A 331 91.49 -56.47 -5.97
N PRO A 332 92.50 -55.81 -5.36
CA PRO A 332 93.35 -54.83 -6.06
C PRO A 332 94.14 -55.47 -7.21
N GLY A 333 94.15 -54.81 -8.37
CA GLY A 333 94.92 -55.24 -9.55
C GLY A 333 94.22 -56.23 -10.49
N THR A 334 92.90 -56.43 -10.35
CA THR A 334 92.07 -57.19 -11.31
C THR A 334 91.23 -56.26 -12.19
N PRO A 335 90.68 -56.70 -13.33
CA PRO A 335 89.79 -55.89 -14.19
C PRO A 335 88.51 -55.42 -13.49
N TYR A 336 88.18 -55.99 -12.32
CA TYR A 336 87.01 -55.66 -11.48
C TYR A 336 87.41 -54.86 -10.24
N ASP A 337 88.52 -54.13 -10.34
CA ASP A 337 88.96 -53.19 -9.31
C ASP A 337 88.15 -51.88 -9.39
N PHE A 338 87.15 -51.79 -8.52
CA PHE A 338 86.27 -50.63 -8.39
C PHE A 338 86.99 -49.36 -7.89
N HIS A 339 88.30 -49.41 -7.60
CA HIS A 339 89.06 -48.25 -7.15
C HIS A 339 89.53 -47.33 -8.29
N ASN A 340 89.63 -47.82 -9.53
CA ASN A 340 90.25 -47.08 -10.64
C ASN A 340 89.30 -46.65 -11.78
N GLN A 341 87.99 -46.86 -11.63
CA GLN A 341 86.97 -46.27 -12.51
C GLN A 341 85.99 -45.41 -11.69
N ASN A 342 85.77 -44.16 -12.10
CA ASN A 342 84.99 -43.20 -11.34
C ASN A 342 83.48 -43.41 -11.57
N MET A 343 82.91 -44.44 -10.93
CA MET A 343 81.48 -44.79 -10.99
C MET A 343 80.54 -43.61 -10.62
N THR A 344 81.07 -42.64 -9.87
CA THR A 344 80.43 -41.39 -9.50
C THR A 344 80.12 -40.50 -10.71
N GLU A 345 80.98 -40.48 -11.73
CA GLU A 345 80.81 -39.65 -12.94
C GLU A 345 79.68 -40.17 -13.84
N HIS A 346 79.60 -41.49 -14.03
CA HIS A 346 78.51 -42.11 -14.80
C HIS A 346 77.16 -42.00 -14.08
N LYS A 347 77.12 -42.13 -12.75
CA LYS A 347 75.92 -41.85 -11.94
C LYS A 347 75.52 -40.37 -12.00
N ALA A 348 76.47 -39.46 -12.02
CA ALA A 348 76.21 -38.02 -12.16
C ALA A 348 75.54 -37.71 -13.50
N ASN A 349 76.04 -38.26 -14.62
CA ASN A 349 75.45 -38.04 -15.94
C ASN A 349 74.01 -38.56 -16.05
N LEU A 350 73.71 -39.73 -15.50
CA LEU A 350 72.34 -40.26 -15.43
C LEU A 350 71.42 -39.33 -14.63
N ARG A 351 71.91 -38.78 -13.53
CA ARG A 351 71.17 -37.83 -12.68
C ARG A 351 70.89 -36.52 -13.42
N THR A 352 71.86 -36.00 -14.17
CA THR A 352 71.69 -34.77 -14.98
C THR A 352 70.62 -34.94 -16.05
N VAL A 353 70.59 -36.08 -16.75
CA VAL A 353 69.57 -36.35 -17.77
C VAL A 353 68.18 -36.51 -17.14
N THR A 354 68.09 -37.15 -15.96
CA THR A 354 66.83 -37.35 -15.23
C THR A 354 66.25 -36.05 -14.69
N ASP A 355 67.09 -35.18 -14.12
CA ASP A 355 66.66 -33.87 -13.61
C ASP A 355 66.19 -32.96 -14.76
N ARG A 356 66.85 -33.03 -15.92
CA ARG A 356 66.43 -32.31 -17.13
C ARG A 356 65.06 -32.79 -17.61
N PHE A 357 64.79 -34.10 -17.59
CA PHE A 357 63.48 -34.66 -17.93
C PHE A 357 62.38 -34.24 -16.93
N GLN A 358 62.65 -34.29 -15.62
CA GLN A 358 61.68 -33.87 -14.60
C GLN A 358 61.39 -32.36 -14.61
N GLY A 359 62.40 -31.54 -14.90
CA GLY A 359 62.24 -30.10 -15.09
C GLY A 359 61.33 -29.75 -16.27
N MET A 360 61.39 -30.52 -17.37
CA MET A 360 60.48 -30.37 -18.50
C MET A 360 59.05 -30.82 -18.17
N LYS A 361 58.89 -31.92 -17.42
CA LYS A 361 57.58 -32.44 -17.00
C LYS A 361 56.81 -31.47 -16.08
N LYS A 362 57.49 -30.74 -15.18
CA LYS A 362 56.83 -29.73 -14.32
C LYS A 362 56.32 -28.49 -15.07
N LYS A 363 56.89 -28.18 -16.24
CA LYS A 363 56.49 -27.02 -17.07
C LYS A 363 55.32 -27.31 -18.01
N ILE A 364 54.97 -28.58 -18.20
CA ILE A 364 53.89 -29.00 -19.11
C ILE A 364 52.74 -29.54 -18.26
N ASN A 365 51.59 -28.88 -18.33
CA ASN A 365 50.35 -29.42 -17.79
C ASN A 365 49.66 -30.27 -18.88
N PRO A 366 49.66 -31.61 -18.77
CA PRO A 366 49.13 -32.51 -19.79
C PRO A 366 47.60 -32.41 -19.97
N ALA A 367 46.88 -31.78 -19.02
CA ALA A 367 45.44 -31.57 -19.11
C ALA A 367 45.04 -30.27 -19.84
N VAL A 368 46.02 -29.47 -20.30
CA VAL A 368 45.77 -28.16 -20.94
C VAL A 368 44.85 -28.28 -22.15
N MET A 369 45.02 -29.31 -22.99
CA MET A 369 44.16 -29.49 -24.17
C MET A 369 42.70 -29.73 -23.79
N ALA A 370 42.44 -30.58 -22.79
CA ALA A 370 41.07 -30.82 -22.31
C ALA A 370 40.46 -29.58 -21.64
N THR A 371 41.26 -28.75 -20.96
CA THR A 371 40.78 -27.48 -20.41
C THR A 371 40.49 -26.43 -21.47
N ILE A 372 41.28 -26.37 -22.55
CA ILE A 372 41.04 -25.48 -23.69
C ILE A 372 39.69 -25.84 -24.34
N ASP A 373 39.46 -27.12 -24.65
CA ASP A 373 38.19 -27.58 -25.24
C ASP A 373 36.96 -27.24 -24.37
N SER A 374 37.11 -27.35 -23.04
CA SER A 374 36.04 -27.03 -22.08
C SER A 374 35.77 -25.52 -22.01
N VAL A 375 36.82 -24.70 -22.02
CA VAL A 375 36.71 -23.24 -22.01
C VAL A 375 36.11 -22.74 -23.32
N GLU A 376 36.52 -23.28 -24.47
CA GLU A 376 35.95 -22.93 -25.77
C GLU A 376 34.45 -23.26 -25.86
N LYS A 377 34.04 -24.44 -25.37
CA LYS A 377 32.61 -24.80 -25.31
C LYS A 377 31.81 -23.84 -24.42
N LYS A 378 32.34 -23.46 -23.25
CA LYS A 378 31.71 -22.49 -22.35
C LYS A 378 31.63 -21.10 -22.98
N GLU A 379 32.69 -20.65 -23.64
CA GLU A 379 32.72 -19.37 -24.35
C GLU A 379 31.68 -19.35 -25.49
N ALA A 380 31.59 -20.43 -26.27
CA ALA A 380 30.61 -20.55 -27.35
C ALA A 380 29.17 -20.50 -26.81
N ALA A 381 28.88 -21.22 -25.72
CA ALA A 381 27.57 -21.18 -25.06
C ALA A 381 27.24 -19.78 -24.52
N LEU A 382 28.21 -19.11 -23.88
CA LEU A 382 28.04 -17.75 -23.35
C LEU A 382 27.79 -16.73 -24.47
N LYS A 383 28.52 -16.83 -25.60
CA LYS A 383 28.27 -16.01 -26.80
C LYS A 383 26.89 -16.26 -27.40
N GLN A 384 26.37 -17.49 -27.35
CA GLN A 384 25.01 -17.80 -27.80
C GLN A 384 23.95 -17.20 -26.85
N MET A 385 24.14 -17.32 -25.53
CA MET A 385 23.26 -16.73 -24.54
C MET A 385 23.23 -15.20 -24.67
N MET A 386 24.40 -14.56 -24.80
CA MET A 386 24.51 -13.12 -25.02
C MET A 386 23.74 -12.66 -26.27
N ARG A 387 23.88 -13.38 -27.40
CA ARG A 387 23.13 -13.08 -28.63
C ARG A 387 21.61 -13.18 -28.42
N THR A 388 21.16 -14.14 -27.64
CA THR A 388 19.75 -14.33 -27.32
C THR A 388 19.21 -13.17 -26.47
N VAL A 389 19.92 -12.81 -25.40
CA VAL A 389 19.55 -11.68 -24.53
C VAL A 389 19.49 -10.36 -25.29
N ILE A 390 20.46 -10.10 -26.18
CA ILE A 390 20.45 -8.89 -27.03
C ILE A 390 19.24 -8.88 -27.97
N LYS A 391 18.89 -10.04 -28.56
CA LYS A 391 17.71 -10.17 -29.43
C LYS A 391 16.42 -9.94 -28.66
N ASP A 392 16.30 -10.52 -27.46
CA ASP A 392 15.13 -10.38 -26.61
C ASP A 392 14.95 -8.94 -26.13
N LYS A 393 16.05 -8.27 -25.73
CA LYS A 393 16.04 -6.84 -25.41
C LYS A 393 15.48 -6.01 -26.56
N ARG A 394 15.99 -6.21 -27.79
CA ARG A 394 15.49 -5.49 -28.97
C ARG A 394 14.01 -5.74 -29.21
N LYS A 395 13.56 -6.99 -29.07
CA LYS A 395 12.15 -7.35 -29.24
C LYS A 395 11.26 -6.66 -28.19
N ILE A 396 11.71 -6.56 -26.95
CA ILE A 396 10.98 -5.85 -25.89
C ILE A 396 10.91 -4.35 -26.23
N GLU A 397 12.01 -3.73 -26.64
CA GLU A 397 12.06 -2.32 -27.05
C GLU A 397 11.13 -2.04 -28.23
N GLU A 398 11.12 -2.89 -29.26
CA GLU A 398 10.20 -2.80 -30.39
C GLU A 398 8.74 -2.97 -29.96
N THR A 399 8.47 -3.90 -29.04
CA THR A 399 7.11 -4.14 -28.53
C THR A 399 6.62 -2.91 -27.76
N ILE A 400 7.45 -2.32 -26.90
CA ILE A 400 7.13 -1.08 -26.16
C ILE A 400 6.81 0.05 -27.14
N GLY A 401 7.64 0.26 -28.17
CA GLY A 401 7.39 1.28 -29.19
C GLY A 401 6.04 1.07 -29.89
N SER A 402 5.76 -0.16 -30.34
CA SER A 402 4.48 -0.49 -31.01
C SER A 402 3.26 -0.30 -30.09
N LEU A 403 3.39 -0.60 -28.79
CA LEU A 403 2.32 -0.40 -27.81
C LEU A 403 2.09 1.09 -27.52
N ASP A 404 3.15 1.90 -27.47
CA ASP A 404 3.03 3.34 -27.28
C ASP A 404 2.35 4.02 -28.47
N GLU A 405 2.69 3.63 -29.70
CA GLU A 405 1.99 4.10 -30.91
C GLU A 405 0.51 3.69 -30.89
N TYR A 406 0.21 2.43 -30.57
CA TYR A 406 -1.17 1.95 -30.46
C TYR A 406 -1.96 2.69 -29.37
N LYS A 407 -1.33 2.94 -28.22
CA LYS A 407 -1.92 3.68 -27.10
C LYS A 407 -2.26 5.11 -27.51
N ILE A 408 -1.34 5.83 -28.16
CA ILE A 408 -1.57 7.20 -28.60
C ILE A 408 -2.68 7.24 -29.66
N ALA A 409 -2.65 6.34 -30.65
CA ALA A 409 -3.67 6.28 -31.68
C ALA A 409 -5.07 5.95 -31.11
N ALA A 410 -5.15 5.00 -30.17
CA ALA A 410 -6.40 4.67 -29.49
C ALA A 410 -6.91 5.84 -28.63
N LEU A 411 -6.01 6.55 -27.95
CA LEU A 411 -6.35 7.73 -27.16
C LEU A 411 -6.87 8.88 -28.03
N GLU A 412 -6.22 9.17 -29.15
CA GLU A 412 -6.68 10.21 -30.10
C GLU A 412 -8.04 9.88 -30.69
N LYS A 413 -8.26 8.62 -31.09
CA LYS A 413 -9.56 8.16 -31.59
C LYS A 413 -10.66 8.30 -30.53
N THR A 414 -10.33 7.94 -29.28
CA THR A 414 -11.24 8.06 -28.14
C THR A 414 -11.57 9.53 -27.87
N TRP A 415 -10.55 10.38 -27.77
CA TRP A 415 -10.69 11.82 -27.54
C TRP A 415 -11.57 12.49 -28.59
N ARG A 416 -11.32 12.24 -29.89
CA ARG A 416 -12.13 12.85 -30.97
C ARG A 416 -13.61 12.50 -30.85
N LYS A 417 -13.91 11.23 -30.56
CA LYS A 417 -15.30 10.76 -30.41
C LYS A 417 -15.95 11.33 -29.14
N VAL A 418 -15.21 11.35 -28.03
CA VAL A 418 -15.69 11.93 -26.76
C VAL A 418 -15.89 13.45 -26.88
N ASP A 419 -15.03 14.18 -27.58
CA ASP A 419 -15.18 15.62 -27.82
C ASP A 419 -16.45 15.94 -28.63
N GLU A 420 -16.69 15.17 -29.70
CA GLU A 420 -17.91 15.29 -30.52
C GLU A 420 -19.17 14.98 -29.68
N ASP A 421 -19.19 13.84 -28.98
CA ASP A 421 -20.32 13.44 -28.14
C ASP A 421 -20.53 14.42 -26.98
N PHE A 422 -19.46 14.95 -26.39
CA PHE A 422 -19.52 15.94 -25.31
C PHE A 422 -20.17 17.25 -25.76
N GLY A 423 -19.79 17.76 -26.93
CA GLY A 423 -20.41 18.94 -27.51
C GLY A 423 -21.90 18.75 -27.79
N LEU A 424 -22.27 17.59 -28.35
CA LEU A 424 -23.66 17.25 -28.67
C LEU A 424 -24.52 17.06 -27.41
N ILE A 425 -24.03 16.33 -26.41
CA ILE A 425 -24.72 16.10 -25.14
C ILE A 425 -24.91 17.41 -24.39
N PHE A 426 -23.90 18.27 -24.36
CA PHE A 426 -24.00 19.57 -23.71
C PHE A 426 -25.03 20.47 -24.40
N ASN A 427 -25.12 20.43 -25.73
CA ASN A 427 -26.13 21.15 -26.49
C ASN A 427 -27.55 20.61 -26.25
N ASP A 428 -27.71 19.29 -26.15
CA ASP A 428 -28.99 18.64 -25.83
C ASP A 428 -29.48 19.01 -24.41
N LEU A 429 -28.56 19.15 -23.45
CA LEU A 429 -28.87 19.55 -22.07
C LEU A 429 -29.14 21.05 -21.93
N LEU A 430 -28.37 21.89 -22.62
CA LEU A 430 -28.47 23.35 -22.56
C LEU A 430 -28.50 23.96 -23.98
N PRO A 431 -29.69 24.03 -24.61
CA PRO A 431 -29.84 24.49 -26.00
C PRO A 431 -29.18 25.85 -26.27
N GLY A 432 -28.45 25.93 -27.38
CA GLY A 432 -27.74 27.16 -27.79
C GLY A 432 -26.35 27.33 -27.18
N ASN A 433 -25.86 26.34 -26.43
CA ASN A 433 -24.52 26.31 -25.85
C ASN A 433 -23.76 25.07 -26.35
N THR A 434 -22.43 25.12 -26.33
CA THR A 434 -21.58 23.99 -26.74
C THR A 434 -20.35 23.91 -25.83
N ALA A 435 -19.80 22.72 -25.68
CA ALA A 435 -18.54 22.51 -24.97
C ALA A 435 -17.57 21.75 -25.88
N LYS A 436 -16.26 21.87 -25.60
CA LYS A 436 -15.18 21.18 -26.29
C LYS A 436 -14.11 20.76 -25.30
N LEU A 437 -13.45 19.66 -25.60
CA LEU A 437 -12.32 19.11 -24.87
C LEU A 437 -11.08 19.29 -25.74
N VAL A 438 -10.17 20.18 -25.33
CA VAL A 438 -8.98 20.54 -26.11
C VAL A 438 -7.70 20.13 -25.39
N PRO A 439 -6.63 19.75 -26.10
CA PRO A 439 -5.31 19.61 -25.50
C PRO A 439 -4.83 20.90 -24.86
N LEU A 440 -4.02 20.76 -23.81
CA LEU A 440 -3.30 21.89 -23.22
C LEU A 440 -2.41 22.57 -24.28
N GLU A 441 -2.26 23.89 -24.19
CA GLU A 441 -1.49 24.64 -25.18
C GLU A 441 -0.06 24.10 -25.32
N GLY A 442 0.33 23.76 -26.56
CA GLY A 442 1.65 23.21 -26.88
C GLY A 442 1.87 21.74 -26.50
N LYS A 443 0.84 21.02 -26.06
CA LYS A 443 0.94 19.62 -25.59
C LYS A 443 0.05 18.66 -26.39
N GLY A 444 0.40 17.37 -26.36
CA GLY A 444 -0.40 16.30 -26.95
C GLY A 444 -1.55 15.84 -26.04
N VAL A 445 -2.49 15.08 -26.61
CA VAL A 445 -3.67 14.51 -25.91
C VAL A 445 -3.28 13.69 -24.66
N GLY A 446 -2.11 13.03 -24.69
CA GLY A 446 -1.63 12.20 -23.58
C GLY A 446 -1.17 12.98 -22.34
N GLU A 447 -0.92 14.28 -22.44
CA GLU A 447 -0.41 15.09 -21.33
C GLU A 447 -1.52 15.82 -20.55
N GLY A 448 -2.76 15.74 -21.01
CA GLY A 448 -3.92 16.36 -20.38
C GLY A 448 -4.80 17.13 -21.35
N LEU A 449 -6.06 17.29 -20.93
CA LEU A 449 -7.11 17.96 -21.69
C LEU A 449 -7.76 19.04 -20.82
N GLU A 450 -8.16 20.13 -21.46
CA GLU A 450 -8.87 21.26 -20.86
C GLU A 450 -10.30 21.33 -21.43
N VAL A 451 -11.26 21.61 -20.55
CA VAL A 451 -12.66 21.80 -20.92
C VAL A 451 -12.91 23.26 -21.25
N LYS A 452 -13.30 23.55 -22.50
CA LYS A 452 -13.70 24.89 -22.95
C LYS A 452 -15.20 24.92 -23.19
N VAL A 453 -15.88 25.92 -22.64
CA VAL A 453 -17.35 26.04 -22.72
C VAL A 453 -17.71 27.32 -23.44
N CYS A 454 -18.65 27.23 -24.36
CA CYS A 454 -19.24 28.35 -25.07
C CYS A 454 -20.67 28.55 -24.56
N LEU A 455 -20.91 29.69 -23.91
CA LEU A 455 -22.25 30.11 -23.50
C LEU A 455 -22.77 31.19 -24.46
N GLY A 456 -23.79 30.86 -25.24
CA GLY A 456 -24.34 31.69 -26.32
C GLY A 456 -23.34 31.87 -27.47
N LYS A 457 -22.52 32.94 -27.40
CA LYS A 457 -21.48 33.26 -28.40
C LYS A 457 -20.08 33.46 -27.81
N VAL A 458 -19.94 33.38 -26.49
CA VAL A 458 -18.69 33.70 -25.78
C VAL A 458 -18.03 32.43 -25.26
N TRP A 459 -16.77 32.21 -25.65
CA TRP A 459 -15.94 31.14 -25.10
C TRP A 459 -15.36 31.55 -23.77
N LYS A 460 -15.61 30.74 -22.74
CA LYS A 460 -15.06 30.92 -21.40
C LYS A 460 -13.75 30.14 -21.27
N GLN A 461 -12.73 30.77 -20.69
CA GLN A 461 -11.42 30.15 -20.47
C GLN A 461 -11.38 29.38 -19.14
N SER A 462 -12.08 29.85 -18.10
CA SER A 462 -12.08 29.19 -16.79
C SER A 462 -13.45 28.67 -16.40
N LEU A 463 -13.48 27.46 -15.83
CA LEU A 463 -14.66 26.85 -15.22
C LEU A 463 -15.15 27.61 -13.96
N THR A 464 -14.32 28.48 -13.37
CA THR A 464 -14.68 29.28 -12.19
C THR A 464 -15.68 30.39 -12.48
N GLU A 465 -15.85 30.78 -13.75
CA GLU A 465 -16.80 31.82 -14.18
C GLU A 465 -18.25 31.33 -14.30
N LEU A 466 -18.50 30.04 -14.03
CA LEU A 466 -19.78 29.38 -14.25
C LEU A 466 -20.60 29.23 -12.97
N SER A 467 -21.92 29.26 -13.09
CA SER A 467 -22.81 29.01 -11.95
C SER A 467 -22.67 27.56 -11.43
N GLY A 468 -23.07 27.30 -10.18
CA GLY A 468 -23.02 25.95 -9.60
C GLY A 468 -23.79 24.91 -10.42
N GLY A 469 -24.99 25.26 -10.91
CA GLY A 469 -25.78 24.39 -11.79
C GLY A 469 -25.12 24.15 -13.14
N GLN A 470 -24.52 25.18 -13.76
CA GLN A 470 -23.81 25.04 -15.04
C GLN A 470 -22.58 24.13 -14.93
N ARG A 471 -21.78 24.28 -13.86
CA ARG A 471 -20.63 23.38 -13.61
C ARG A 471 -21.07 21.93 -13.45
N SER A 472 -22.18 21.71 -12.75
CA SER A 472 -22.77 20.38 -12.56
C SER A 472 -23.23 19.77 -13.89
N LEU A 473 -23.87 20.56 -14.75
CA LEU A 473 -24.27 20.13 -16.09
C LEU A 473 -23.09 19.81 -16.99
N ILE A 474 -22.01 20.59 -16.95
CA ILE A 474 -20.80 20.33 -17.74
C ILE A 474 -20.15 19.02 -17.29
N ALA A 475 -20.02 18.82 -15.98
CA ALA A 475 -19.48 17.57 -15.43
C ALA A 475 -20.34 16.37 -15.84
N LEU A 476 -21.66 16.47 -15.69
CA LEU A 476 -22.60 15.43 -16.11
C LEU A 476 -22.51 15.16 -17.62
N SER A 477 -22.38 16.20 -18.45
CA SER A 477 -22.25 16.07 -19.91
C SER A 477 -20.99 15.31 -20.29
N LEU A 478 -19.87 15.59 -19.62
CA LEU A 478 -18.60 14.91 -19.84
C LEU A 478 -18.68 13.45 -19.44
N ILE A 479 -19.27 13.15 -18.27
CA ILE A 479 -19.50 11.79 -17.80
C ILE A 479 -20.37 11.04 -18.82
N MET A 480 -21.48 11.62 -19.25
CA MET A 480 -22.38 10.99 -20.23
C MET A 480 -21.67 10.74 -21.57
N ALA A 481 -20.82 11.66 -22.04
CA ALA A 481 -20.05 11.44 -23.27
C ALA A 481 -19.08 10.27 -23.16
N LEU A 482 -18.42 10.11 -22.00
CA LEU A 482 -17.56 8.95 -21.72
C LEU A 482 -18.36 7.65 -21.66
N LEU A 483 -19.53 7.66 -21.02
CA LEU A 483 -20.41 6.49 -20.94
C LEU A 483 -20.99 6.11 -22.30
N GLN A 484 -21.25 7.07 -23.20
CA GLN A 484 -21.71 6.80 -24.55
C GLN A 484 -20.61 6.18 -25.42
N TYR A 485 -19.34 6.58 -25.22
CA TYR A 485 -18.20 5.99 -25.91
C TYR A 485 -18.00 4.50 -25.53
N SER A 486 -18.13 4.20 -24.24
CA SER A 486 -17.99 2.84 -23.69
C SER A 486 -19.23 2.45 -22.89
N PRO A 487 -20.30 1.98 -23.56
CA PRO A 487 -21.58 1.69 -22.90
C PRO A 487 -21.46 0.51 -21.92
N ALA A 488 -22.08 0.67 -20.75
CA ALA A 488 -22.23 -0.35 -19.72
C ALA A 488 -23.68 -0.87 -19.71
N PRO A 489 -23.90 -2.12 -19.26
CA PRO A 489 -25.26 -2.69 -19.21
C PRO A 489 -26.16 -2.00 -18.17
N MET A 490 -25.58 -1.38 -17.13
CA MET A 490 -26.31 -0.72 -16.05
C MET A 490 -25.57 0.53 -15.56
N TYR A 491 -26.33 1.57 -15.24
CA TYR A 491 -25.87 2.81 -14.63
C TYR A 491 -26.73 3.17 -13.42
N ILE A 492 -26.08 3.68 -12.37
CA ILE A 492 -26.74 4.18 -11.15
C ILE A 492 -26.34 5.64 -10.98
N LEU A 493 -27.33 6.52 -10.89
CA LEU A 493 -27.13 7.96 -10.65
C LEU A 493 -27.81 8.31 -9.33
N ASP A 494 -27.03 8.78 -8.37
CA ASP A 494 -27.51 9.11 -7.03
C ASP A 494 -27.51 10.64 -6.82
N GLU A 495 -28.70 11.22 -6.66
CA GLU A 495 -28.95 12.65 -6.40
C GLU A 495 -28.22 13.65 -7.33
N VAL A 496 -27.93 13.23 -8.56
CA VAL A 496 -27.19 14.05 -9.54
C VAL A 496 -27.93 15.34 -9.95
N ASP A 497 -29.20 15.45 -9.58
CA ASP A 497 -30.10 16.54 -9.89
C ASP A 497 -30.28 17.55 -8.76
N ALA A 498 -29.68 17.35 -7.58
CA ALA A 498 -29.83 18.23 -6.42
C ALA A 498 -29.56 19.72 -6.73
N ALA A 499 -28.53 19.99 -7.55
CA ALA A 499 -28.12 21.35 -7.93
C ALA A 499 -28.76 21.89 -9.23
N LEU A 500 -29.70 21.15 -9.84
CA LEU A 500 -30.29 21.46 -11.14
C LEU A 500 -31.74 21.96 -11.03
N ASP A 501 -32.20 22.78 -11.97
CA ASP A 501 -33.60 23.22 -12.01
C ASP A 501 -34.51 22.16 -12.65
N LEU A 502 -35.83 22.39 -12.59
CA LEU A 502 -36.81 21.45 -13.16
C LEU A 502 -36.65 21.31 -14.69
N SER A 503 -36.23 22.37 -15.37
CA SER A 503 -36.06 22.36 -16.83
C SER A 503 -34.88 21.47 -17.26
N HIS A 504 -33.75 21.54 -16.54
CA HIS A 504 -32.56 20.75 -16.84
C HIS A 504 -32.73 19.28 -16.45
N THR A 505 -33.43 18.99 -15.35
CA THR A 505 -33.74 17.60 -14.97
C THR A 505 -34.61 16.89 -16.01
N GLN A 506 -35.59 17.59 -16.59
CA GLN A 506 -36.39 17.03 -17.68
C GLN A 506 -35.55 16.73 -18.93
N ASN A 507 -34.59 17.60 -19.26
CA ASN A 507 -33.66 17.37 -20.38
C ASN A 507 -32.74 16.17 -20.14
N ILE A 508 -32.27 15.97 -18.91
CA ILE A 508 -31.46 14.80 -18.53
C ILE A 508 -32.25 13.50 -18.73
N GLY A 509 -33.47 13.43 -18.20
CA GLY A 509 -34.33 12.25 -18.37
C GLY A 509 -34.60 11.94 -19.85
N ARG A 510 -34.81 12.97 -20.67
CA ARG A 510 -34.95 12.82 -22.13
C ARG A 510 -33.67 12.31 -22.78
N LEU A 511 -32.51 12.84 -22.39
CA LEU A 511 -31.20 12.45 -22.92
C LEU A 511 -30.89 10.99 -22.63
N ILE A 512 -31.11 10.54 -21.39
CA ILE A 512 -30.95 9.13 -20.99
C ILE A 512 -31.80 8.23 -21.89
N ARG A 513 -33.06 8.59 -22.10
CA ARG A 513 -34.01 7.83 -22.91
C ARG A 513 -33.65 7.78 -24.40
N THR A 514 -33.06 8.84 -24.95
CA THR A 514 -32.76 8.92 -26.39
C THR A 514 -31.38 8.38 -26.75
N ARG A 515 -30.34 8.70 -25.97
CA ARG A 515 -28.93 8.41 -26.28
C ARG A 515 -28.48 7.04 -25.78
N PHE A 516 -29.03 6.55 -24.66
CA PHE A 516 -28.58 5.30 -24.04
C PHE A 516 -29.59 4.16 -24.19
N LYS A 517 -30.04 3.90 -25.41
CA LYS A 517 -30.95 2.78 -25.68
C LYS A 517 -30.22 1.45 -25.51
N GLY A 518 -30.72 0.60 -24.61
CA GLY A 518 -30.16 -0.73 -24.32
C GLY A 518 -29.35 -0.83 -23.02
N SER A 519 -29.16 0.27 -22.31
CA SER A 519 -28.57 0.28 -20.96
C SER A 519 -29.64 0.54 -19.90
N GLN A 520 -29.54 -0.13 -18.76
CA GLN A 520 -30.44 0.08 -17.63
C GLN A 520 -29.99 1.30 -16.81
N PHE A 521 -30.89 2.24 -16.55
CA PHE A 521 -30.61 3.37 -15.64
C PHE A 521 -31.46 3.25 -14.38
N ILE A 522 -30.79 3.35 -13.24
CA ILE A 522 -31.40 3.53 -11.92
C ILE A 522 -31.03 4.94 -11.48
N VAL A 523 -32.04 5.78 -11.27
CA VAL A 523 -31.84 7.17 -10.85
C VAL A 523 -32.52 7.36 -9.50
N VAL A 524 -31.74 7.75 -8.50
CA VAL A 524 -32.23 8.24 -7.22
C VAL A 524 -32.32 9.76 -7.35
N SER A 525 -33.52 10.29 -7.17
CA SER A 525 -33.83 11.71 -7.38
C SER A 525 -34.94 12.13 -6.43
N LEU A 526 -34.87 13.39 -6.00
CA LEU A 526 -35.90 14.05 -5.18
C LEU A 526 -36.76 15.03 -6.00
N LYS A 527 -36.58 15.10 -7.33
CA LYS A 527 -37.23 16.09 -8.20
C LYS A 527 -38.13 15.45 -9.25
N ASP A 528 -39.34 15.99 -9.39
CA ASP A 528 -40.38 15.49 -10.29
C ASP A 528 -39.97 15.44 -11.77
N GLY A 529 -39.01 16.29 -12.18
CA GLY A 529 -38.53 16.37 -13.57
C GLY A 529 -37.89 15.07 -14.09
N MET A 530 -37.31 14.25 -13.19
CA MET A 530 -36.72 12.96 -13.55
C MET A 530 -37.77 11.84 -13.64
N PHE A 531 -38.80 11.88 -12.79
CA PHE A 531 -39.84 10.84 -12.70
C PHE A 531 -40.66 10.74 -13.97
N GLY A 532 -40.97 11.87 -14.62
CA GLY A 532 -41.81 11.91 -15.82
C GLY A 532 -41.21 11.20 -17.05
N ASN A 533 -39.91 10.89 -17.03
CA ASN A 533 -39.23 10.17 -18.11
C ASN A 533 -38.95 8.69 -17.78
N ALA A 534 -39.30 8.23 -16.57
CA ALA A 534 -39.04 6.87 -16.11
C ALA A 534 -40.08 5.88 -16.62
N ASN A 535 -39.65 4.65 -16.93
CA ASN A 535 -40.55 3.56 -17.30
C ASN A 535 -41.27 2.95 -16.09
N ARG A 536 -40.58 2.92 -14.93
CA ARG A 536 -41.10 2.48 -13.64
C ARG A 536 -40.55 3.39 -12.56
N ILE A 537 -41.38 3.67 -11.57
CA ILE A 537 -41.00 4.48 -10.42
C ILE A 537 -41.01 3.56 -9.19
N PHE A 538 -39.93 3.56 -8.45
CA PHE A 538 -39.83 2.84 -7.18
C PHE A 538 -39.85 3.88 -6.08
N ARG A 539 -40.81 3.75 -5.16
CA ARG A 539 -40.89 4.58 -3.97
C ARG A 539 -40.47 3.74 -2.78
N THR A 540 -39.43 4.16 -2.10
CA THR A 540 -39.10 3.61 -0.80
C THR A 540 -40.11 4.17 0.21
N ARG A 541 -40.76 3.28 0.95
CA ARG A 541 -41.62 3.63 2.06
C ARG A 541 -41.19 2.81 3.25
N PHE A 542 -41.15 3.46 4.40
CA PHE A 542 -40.99 2.78 5.67
C PHE A 542 -42.39 2.36 6.15
N MET A 543 -42.65 1.05 6.24
CA MET A 543 -43.89 0.47 6.75
C MET A 543 -43.54 -0.67 7.70
N ASP A 544 -44.20 -0.74 8.85
CA ASP A 544 -44.08 -1.85 9.81
C ASP A 544 -42.61 -2.16 10.16
N GLY A 545 -41.83 -1.13 10.50
CA GLY A 545 -40.40 -1.22 10.85
C GLY A 545 -39.46 -1.64 9.71
N THR A 546 -39.97 -1.89 8.51
CA THR A 546 -39.21 -2.43 7.38
C THR A 546 -39.18 -1.44 6.22
N SER A 547 -38.03 -1.31 5.56
CA SER A 547 -37.93 -0.55 4.31
C SER A 547 -38.57 -1.35 3.17
N VAL A 548 -39.77 -0.96 2.77
CA VAL A 548 -40.52 -1.58 1.69
C VAL A 548 -40.37 -0.76 0.41
N VAL A 549 -40.19 -1.45 -0.72
CA VAL A 549 -40.15 -0.82 -2.04
C VAL A 549 -41.53 -0.97 -2.69
N GLN A 550 -42.23 0.14 -2.85
CA GLN A 550 -43.49 0.18 -3.59
C GLN A 550 -43.23 0.54 -5.06
N VAL A 551 -43.81 -0.22 -5.98
CA VAL A 551 -43.75 0.07 -7.42
C VAL A 551 -44.94 0.94 -7.82
N LEU A 552 -44.66 2.06 -8.49
CA LEU A 552 -45.66 3.01 -8.99
C LEU A 552 -45.57 3.13 -10.52
N GLY A 553 -46.73 3.33 -11.16
CA GLY A 553 -46.81 3.69 -12.56
C GLY A 553 -46.59 5.20 -12.77
N PRO A 554 -46.14 5.64 -13.95
CA PRO A 554 -45.99 7.08 -14.27
C PRO A 554 -47.29 7.90 -14.13
N GLY A 555 -48.45 7.26 -14.13
CA GLY A 555 -49.76 7.90 -13.94
C GLY A 555 -50.17 8.10 -12.47
N ASP A 556 -49.50 7.44 -11.52
CA ASP A 556 -49.86 7.42 -10.10
C ASP A 556 -49.14 8.51 -9.29
N VAL A 557 -48.27 9.29 -9.94
CA VAL A 557 -47.38 10.32 -9.33
C VAL A 557 -47.90 11.74 -9.63
N LYS A 558 -49.20 11.89 -9.94
CA LYS A 558 -49.84 13.20 -10.16
C LYS A 558 -50.46 13.76 -8.88
#